data_AF-A0A6S7HDV0-F1
#
_entry.id   AF-A0A6S7HDV0-F1
#
_cell.length_a   1.000
_cell.length_b   1.000
_cell.length_c   1.000
_cell.angle_alpha   90.00
_cell.angle_beta   90.00
_cell.angle_gamma   90.00
#
_symmetry.space_group_name_H-M   'P 1'
#
loop_
_entity.id
_entity.type
_entity.pdbx_description
1 polymer ?
#
loop_
_entity_poly.entity_id
_entity_poly.type
_entity_poly.pdbx_seq_one_letter_code
_entity_poly.pdbx_strand_id
1 'polypeptide(L)'
;MGWQKRGKGFNSNTGQGAVMGLHTGKIMDYTTKTKTCRICDHAKKMNSTPRKHDCRKNHSGSSKAMEPTSAVQLFKNITKHNAKYSTYTGDDDSTTESFIHAQVPYGVEKFSDIIHIKRSLSSRLHNLAKMKRFPNCSSLSTKVIDYLVKCFSVAVNQNKGEPKSMQASLKCIVPHAFGIHTDCSESWCRWKQDPAMYKHAYLPYGKDLHGEELKLALNDIFSQYHSDNMVEKLAPIANSQRNESFNSTVNWLKESQD
;
A
#
# COMPACT_ATOMS: atom_id res chain seq x y z
N MET A 1 6.79 -0.85 9.27
CA MET A 1 7.41 -0.94 10.61
C MET A 1 6.57 -0.19 11.63
N GLY A 2 6.54 -0.62 12.90
CA GLY A 2 5.97 0.17 14.01
C GLY A 2 7.03 1.03 14.70
N TRP A 3 6.69 2.28 15.05
CA TRP A 3 7.58 3.21 15.75
C TRP A 3 7.05 3.51 17.16
N GLN A 4 7.93 3.49 18.16
CA GLN A 4 7.55 3.74 19.54
C GLN A 4 7.59 5.25 19.82
N LYS A 5 6.48 5.95 19.52
CA LYS A 5 6.26 7.37 19.87
C LYS A 5 4.81 7.80 19.63
N ARG A 6 4.39 8.86 20.33
CA ARG A 6 3.17 9.61 20.04
C ARG A 6 3.36 10.41 18.72
N GLY A 7 2.62 10.08 17.66
CA GLY A 7 2.57 10.82 16.38
C GLY A 7 3.31 10.20 15.17
N LYS A 8 3.11 10.75 13.96
CA LYS A 8 3.46 10.15 12.65
C LYS A 8 4.90 10.35 12.12
N GLY A 9 5.83 10.90 12.90
CA GLY A 9 7.17 11.25 12.38
C GLY A 9 8.24 10.15 12.50
N PHE A 10 9.13 10.02 11.51
CA PHE A 10 10.24 9.04 11.48
C PHE A 10 11.48 9.43 12.32
N ASN A 11 11.29 9.71 13.62
CA ASN A 11 12.38 10.11 14.52
C ASN A 11 12.40 9.32 15.84
N SER A 12 11.75 8.16 15.91
CA SER A 12 11.77 7.35 17.13
C SER A 12 13.16 6.75 17.38
N ASN A 13 13.49 6.58 18.66
CA ASN A 13 14.69 5.88 19.10
C ASN A 13 14.55 4.35 19.02
N THR A 14 13.32 3.85 18.88
CA THR A 14 13.02 2.43 18.80
C THR A 14 11.97 2.14 17.72
N GLY A 15 12.23 1.14 16.91
CA GLY A 15 11.28 0.58 15.95
C GLY A 15 11.14 -0.93 16.12
N GLN A 16 9.99 -1.47 15.74
CA GLN A 16 9.76 -2.91 15.66
C GLN A 16 9.22 -3.29 14.27
N GLY A 17 9.71 -4.38 13.71
CA GLY A 17 9.23 -4.94 12.46
C GLY A 17 8.85 -6.40 12.65
N ALA A 18 7.80 -6.83 11.99
CA ALA A 18 7.38 -8.22 11.93
C ALA A 18 7.11 -8.63 10.48
N VAL A 19 7.40 -9.89 10.17
CA VAL A 19 6.94 -10.57 8.96
C VAL A 19 5.70 -11.36 9.34
N MET A 20 4.64 -11.21 8.55
CA MET A 20 3.39 -11.95 8.73
C MET A 20 3.08 -12.75 7.47
N GLY A 21 2.55 -13.95 7.64
CA GLY A 21 2.07 -14.76 6.51
C GLY A 21 0.87 -14.10 5.85
N LEU A 22 0.94 -13.83 4.54
CA LEU A 22 -0.11 -13.13 3.80
C LEU A 22 -1.47 -13.84 3.91
N HIS A 23 -1.48 -15.16 3.76
CA HIS A 23 -2.70 -15.97 3.85
C HIS A 23 -3.13 -16.22 5.29
N THR A 24 -2.19 -16.68 6.14
CA THR A 24 -2.49 -17.14 7.51
C THR A 24 -2.72 -16.00 8.48
N GLY A 25 -2.18 -14.81 8.22
CA GLY A 25 -2.15 -13.69 9.16
C GLY A 25 -1.32 -13.95 10.42
N LYS A 26 -0.52 -15.02 10.46
CA LYS A 26 0.33 -15.36 11.61
C LYS A 26 1.67 -14.65 11.51
N ILE A 27 2.23 -14.26 12.65
CA ILE A 27 3.59 -13.71 12.74
C ILE A 27 4.57 -14.86 12.50
N MET A 28 5.48 -14.67 11.55
CA MET A 28 6.50 -15.65 11.18
C MET A 28 7.88 -15.31 11.77
N ASP A 29 8.21 -14.02 11.84
CA ASP A 29 9.45 -13.52 12.43
C ASP A 29 9.26 -12.06 12.89
N TYR A 30 10.08 -11.58 13.82
CA TYR A 30 10.07 -10.21 14.29
C TYR A 30 11.46 -9.73 14.73
N THR A 31 11.66 -8.41 14.70
CA THR A 31 12.90 -7.78 15.17
C THR A 31 12.61 -6.41 15.76
N THR A 32 13.47 -5.97 16.66
CA THR A 32 13.48 -4.61 17.19
C THR A 32 14.78 -3.90 16.80
N LYS A 33 14.70 -2.59 16.60
CA LYS A 33 15.83 -1.70 16.34
C LYS A 33 15.83 -0.60 17.37
N THR A 34 16.92 -0.45 18.12
CA THR A 34 17.05 0.55 19.19
C THR A 34 18.33 1.35 19.03
N LYS A 35 18.24 2.68 19.06
CA LYS A 35 19.36 3.63 18.94
C LYS A 35 19.99 4.02 20.28
N THR A 36 19.22 3.95 21.35
CA THR A 36 19.62 4.48 22.66
C THR A 36 19.70 3.37 23.69
N CYS A 37 20.56 3.58 24.69
CA CYS A 37 20.59 2.76 25.88
C CYS A 37 21.00 3.67 27.02
N ARG A 38 20.13 3.86 28.01
CA ARG A 38 20.36 4.81 29.11
C ARG A 38 21.71 4.57 29.82
N ILE A 39 22.08 3.31 30.02
CA ILE A 39 23.33 2.94 30.70
C ILE A 39 24.54 3.30 29.83
N CYS A 40 24.50 2.96 28.53
CA CYS A 40 25.56 3.35 27.58
C CYS A 40 25.67 4.87 27.40
N ASP A 41 24.53 5.55 27.29
CA ASP A 41 24.48 6.98 27.04
C ASP A 41 24.97 7.78 28.26
N HIS A 42 24.69 7.29 29.48
CA HIS A 42 25.24 7.87 30.71
C HIS A 42 26.76 7.68 30.80
N ALA A 43 27.25 6.46 30.58
CA ALA A 43 28.69 6.19 30.61
C ALA A 43 29.47 7.02 29.57
N LYS A 44 28.91 7.20 28.37
CA LYS A 44 29.47 8.09 27.34
C LYS A 44 29.55 9.54 27.81
N LYS A 45 28.53 10.06 28.50
CA LYS A 45 28.53 11.43 29.06
C LYS A 45 29.58 11.60 30.16
N MET A 46 29.81 10.56 30.96
CA MET A 46 30.79 10.55 32.05
C MET A 46 32.20 10.15 31.61
N ASN A 47 32.43 9.95 30.30
CA ASN A 47 33.66 9.43 29.73
C ASN A 47 34.17 8.15 30.42
N SER A 48 33.25 7.26 30.79
CA SER A 48 33.52 6.04 31.55
C SER A 48 33.01 4.79 30.81
N THR A 49 33.45 3.62 31.26
CA THR A 49 32.98 2.34 30.73
C THR A 49 31.57 2.02 31.25
N PRO A 50 30.61 1.65 30.39
CA PRO A 50 29.29 1.24 30.84
C PRO A 50 29.35 0.05 31.80
N ARG A 51 28.60 0.12 32.91
CA ARG A 51 28.41 -1.06 33.78
C ARG A 51 27.79 -2.21 32.99
N LYS A 52 28.06 -3.47 33.39
CA LYS A 52 27.47 -4.67 32.78
C LYS A 52 25.93 -4.59 32.85
N HIS A 53 25.27 -4.78 31.70
CA HIS A 53 23.81 -4.76 31.58
C HIS A 53 23.38 -5.46 30.29
N ASP A 54 22.08 -5.77 30.17
CA ASP A 54 21.48 -6.25 28.93
C ASP A 54 21.26 -5.09 27.96
N CYS A 55 22.25 -4.82 27.11
CA CYS A 55 22.19 -3.74 26.14
C CYS A 55 21.38 -4.15 24.91
N ARG A 56 20.22 -3.53 24.71
CA ARG A 56 19.35 -3.74 23.54
C ARG A 56 19.62 -2.77 22.38
N LYS A 57 20.63 -1.91 22.49
CA LYS A 57 21.03 -0.97 21.43
C LYS A 57 21.70 -1.75 20.29
N ASN A 58 21.07 -1.75 19.12
CA ASN A 58 21.49 -2.55 17.96
C ASN A 58 21.33 -1.81 16.62
N HIS A 59 21.01 -0.51 16.65
CA HIS A 59 20.88 0.32 15.45
C HIS A 59 21.75 1.57 15.54
N SER A 60 22.52 1.80 14.48
CA SER A 60 23.27 3.03 14.25
C SER A 60 22.73 3.74 13.02
N GLY A 61 22.62 5.07 13.08
CA GLY A 61 22.15 5.89 11.96
C GLY A 61 20.75 6.47 12.16
N SER A 62 20.11 6.86 11.04
CA SER A 62 18.81 7.52 11.07
C SER A 62 17.71 6.56 11.50
N SER A 63 16.63 7.10 12.07
CA SER A 63 15.46 6.29 12.40
C SER A 63 14.85 5.70 11.13
N LYS A 64 14.74 6.47 10.04
CA LYS A 64 14.26 5.98 8.73
C LYS A 64 14.97 4.70 8.25
N ALA A 65 16.25 4.52 8.55
CA ALA A 65 17.00 3.32 8.17
C ALA A 65 16.62 2.06 8.97
N MET A 66 15.90 2.16 10.09
CA MET A 66 15.50 0.98 10.87
C MET A 66 14.58 0.06 10.10
N GLU A 67 13.65 0.60 9.32
CA GLU A 67 12.70 -0.18 8.52
C GLU A 67 13.39 -1.05 7.46
N PRO A 68 14.16 -0.49 6.52
CA PRO A 68 14.85 -1.28 5.51
C PRO A 68 15.86 -2.27 6.13
N THR A 69 16.59 -1.86 7.17
CA THR A 69 17.55 -2.77 7.84
C THR A 69 16.88 -3.89 8.64
N SER A 70 15.67 -3.66 9.16
CA SER A 70 14.87 -4.71 9.81
C SER A 70 14.33 -5.69 8.79
N ALA A 71 13.80 -5.19 7.67
CA ALA A 71 13.35 -6.05 6.58
C ALA A 71 14.50 -6.96 6.10
N VAL A 72 15.67 -6.39 5.79
CA VAL A 72 16.86 -7.19 5.41
C VAL A 72 17.22 -8.22 6.48
N GLN A 73 17.22 -7.85 7.76
CA GLN A 73 17.54 -8.78 8.84
C GLN A 73 16.55 -9.96 8.88
N LEU A 74 15.25 -9.70 8.80
CA LEU A 74 14.22 -10.74 8.84
C LEU A 74 14.31 -11.68 7.62
N PHE A 75 14.54 -11.12 6.43
CA PHE A 75 14.69 -11.90 5.19
C PHE A 75 16.01 -12.67 5.12
N LYS A 76 17.05 -12.22 5.83
CA LYS A 76 18.28 -13.01 6.01
C LYS A 76 18.11 -14.09 7.07
N ASN A 77 17.36 -13.85 8.13
CA ASN A 77 17.21 -14.81 9.23
C ASN A 77 16.52 -16.10 8.79
N ILE A 78 15.51 -16.00 7.92
CA ILE A 78 14.75 -17.17 7.46
C ILE A 78 15.61 -18.20 6.72
N THR A 79 16.74 -17.79 6.11
CA THR A 79 17.65 -18.71 5.42
C THR A 79 18.34 -19.68 6.38
N LYS A 80 18.47 -19.33 7.66
CA LYS A 80 18.98 -20.23 8.72
C LYS A 80 18.07 -21.45 8.93
N HIS A 81 16.82 -21.36 8.50
CA HIS A 81 15.83 -22.43 8.55
C HIS A 81 15.62 -23.10 7.18
N ASN A 82 16.55 -22.93 6.22
CA ASN A 82 16.44 -23.42 4.85
C ASN A 82 15.16 -22.99 4.12
N ALA A 83 14.64 -21.80 4.48
CA ALA A 83 13.43 -21.22 3.89
C ALA A 83 13.71 -19.83 3.31
N LYS A 84 12.79 -19.33 2.48
CA LYS A 84 12.88 -18.03 1.80
C LYS A 84 11.52 -17.36 1.77
N TYR A 85 11.49 -16.04 1.94
CA TYR A 85 10.32 -15.22 1.64
C TYR A 85 10.38 -14.73 0.21
N SER A 86 9.78 -15.47 -0.73
CA SER A 86 9.83 -15.15 -2.17
C SER A 86 9.09 -13.86 -2.54
N THR A 87 8.03 -13.53 -1.81
CA THR A 87 7.16 -12.38 -2.09
C THR A 87 6.86 -11.60 -0.83
N TYR A 88 6.68 -10.28 -0.94
CA TYR A 88 6.20 -9.46 0.18
C TYR A 88 5.29 -8.31 -0.26
N THR A 89 4.61 -7.71 0.72
CA THR A 89 3.77 -6.53 0.53
C THR A 89 4.07 -5.53 1.63
N GLY A 90 4.18 -4.27 1.24
CA GLY A 90 4.40 -3.16 2.15
C GLY A 90 4.13 -1.85 1.42
N ASP A 91 4.34 -0.75 2.12
CA ASP A 91 4.22 0.59 1.55
C ASP A 91 5.14 0.75 0.34
N ASP A 92 4.80 1.70 -0.52
CA ASP A 92 5.53 1.93 -1.77
C ASP A 92 6.82 2.75 -1.56
N ASP A 93 7.55 2.46 -0.47
CA ASP A 93 8.87 3.05 -0.21
C ASP A 93 9.94 2.24 -0.95
N SER A 94 10.57 2.89 -1.93
CA SER A 94 11.61 2.30 -2.77
C SER A 94 12.88 1.96 -1.98
N THR A 95 13.10 2.55 -0.80
CA THR A 95 14.32 2.29 -0.02
C THR A 95 14.34 0.89 0.59
N THR A 96 13.21 0.38 1.08
CA THR A 96 13.13 -0.98 1.63
C THR A 96 13.35 -2.03 0.54
N GLU A 97 12.70 -1.84 -0.60
CA GLU A 97 12.86 -2.69 -1.78
C GLU A 97 14.33 -2.71 -2.25
N SER A 98 14.95 -1.54 -2.40
CA SER A 98 16.36 -1.43 -2.79
C SER A 98 17.31 -2.15 -1.83
N PHE A 99 17.07 -2.04 -0.51
CA PHE A 99 17.89 -2.72 0.51
C PHE A 99 17.72 -4.23 0.46
N ILE A 100 16.49 -4.72 0.27
CA ILE A 100 16.21 -6.15 0.11
C ILE A 100 16.96 -6.68 -1.11
N HIS A 101 16.81 -6.06 -2.28
CA HIS A 101 17.48 -6.50 -3.51
C HIS A 101 19.01 -6.49 -3.40
N ALA A 102 19.59 -5.48 -2.72
CA ALA A 102 21.03 -5.37 -2.60
C ALA A 102 21.65 -6.36 -1.59
N GLN A 103 20.89 -6.79 -0.57
CA GLN A 103 21.49 -7.48 0.58
C GLN A 103 20.92 -8.88 0.85
N VAL A 104 19.70 -9.20 0.41
CA VAL A 104 19.10 -10.52 0.63
C VAL A 104 19.67 -11.50 -0.42
N PRO A 105 20.14 -12.69 -0.02
CA PRO A 105 20.88 -13.60 -0.91
C PRO A 105 20.01 -14.36 -1.91
N TYR A 106 18.75 -13.94 -2.12
CA TYR A 106 17.80 -14.57 -3.02
C TYR A 106 16.82 -13.53 -3.57
N GLY A 107 16.20 -13.84 -4.70
CA GLY A 107 15.22 -12.97 -5.36
C GLY A 107 13.94 -12.82 -4.52
N VAL A 108 13.51 -11.57 -4.33
CA VAL A 108 12.29 -11.22 -3.62
C VAL A 108 11.44 -10.34 -4.53
N GLU A 109 10.18 -10.71 -4.71
CA GLU A 109 9.22 -9.93 -5.48
C GLU A 109 8.32 -9.11 -4.54
N LYS A 110 7.99 -7.89 -4.96
CA LYS A 110 7.08 -7.00 -4.23
C LYS A 110 5.72 -6.97 -4.92
N PHE A 111 4.68 -7.36 -4.18
CA PHE A 111 3.29 -7.12 -4.57
C PHE A 111 2.82 -5.74 -4.14
N SER A 112 1.93 -5.17 -4.93
CA SER A 112 1.36 -3.85 -4.67
C SER A 112 0.31 -3.95 -3.58
N ASP A 113 0.41 -3.08 -2.58
CA ASP A 113 -0.59 -2.97 -1.53
C ASP A 113 -1.87 -2.30 -2.08
N ILE A 114 -2.95 -3.07 -2.14
CA ILE A 114 -4.22 -2.60 -2.72
C ILE A 114 -4.82 -1.40 -1.99
N ILE A 115 -4.60 -1.26 -0.67
CA ILE A 115 -5.12 -0.16 0.12
C ILE A 115 -4.32 1.11 -0.21
N HIS A 116 -3.00 0.99 -0.30
CA HIS A 116 -2.12 2.10 -0.70
C HIS A 116 -2.39 2.55 -2.13
N ILE A 117 -2.55 1.61 -3.07
CA ILE A 117 -2.89 1.92 -4.47
C ILE A 117 -4.25 2.63 -4.55
N LYS A 118 -5.26 2.16 -3.82
CA LYS A 118 -6.57 2.81 -3.75
C LYS A 118 -6.48 4.24 -3.20
N ARG A 119 -5.72 4.45 -2.12
CA ARG A 119 -5.49 5.79 -1.53
C ARG A 119 -4.74 6.72 -2.49
N SER A 120 -3.74 6.19 -3.21
CA SER A 120 -2.99 6.91 -4.24
C SER A 120 -3.90 7.37 -5.38
N LEU A 121 -4.74 6.47 -5.92
CA LEU A 121 -5.72 6.80 -6.96
C LEU A 121 -6.68 7.90 -6.51
N SER A 122 -7.29 7.76 -5.33
CA SER A 122 -8.19 8.76 -4.75
C SER A 122 -7.50 10.13 -4.62
N SER A 123 -6.26 10.16 -4.12
CA SER A 123 -5.48 11.39 -3.96
C SER A 123 -5.19 12.07 -5.30
N ARG A 124 -4.84 11.29 -6.34
CA ARG A 124 -4.59 11.82 -7.69
C ARG A 124 -5.85 12.41 -8.32
N LEU A 125 -6.99 11.75 -8.16
CA LEU A 125 -8.27 12.25 -8.65
C LEU A 125 -8.68 13.55 -7.94
N HIS A 126 -8.50 13.63 -6.62
CA HIS A 126 -8.74 14.87 -5.88
C HIS A 126 -7.78 16.00 -6.28
N ASN A 127 -6.53 15.69 -6.56
CA ASN A 127 -5.57 16.68 -7.05
C ASN A 127 -5.94 17.17 -8.46
N LEU A 128 -6.36 16.27 -9.36
CA LEU A 128 -6.85 16.63 -10.69
C LEU A 128 -8.04 17.59 -10.60
N ALA A 129 -9.01 17.29 -9.73
CA ALA A 129 -10.18 18.13 -9.49
C ALA A 129 -9.84 19.54 -8.97
N LYS A 130 -8.73 19.67 -8.22
CA LYS A 130 -8.24 20.96 -7.69
C LYS A 130 -7.43 21.75 -8.71
N MET A 131 -6.57 21.08 -9.46
CA MET A 131 -5.59 21.71 -10.34
C MET A 131 -6.17 22.10 -11.70
N LYS A 132 -7.08 21.29 -12.23
CA LYS A 132 -7.63 21.49 -13.57
C LYS A 132 -9.14 21.72 -13.51
N ARG A 133 -9.59 22.82 -14.09
CA ARG A 133 -10.99 23.02 -14.43
C ARG A 133 -11.23 22.50 -15.83
N PHE A 134 -12.32 21.77 -15.99
CA PHE A 134 -12.76 21.22 -17.27
C PHE A 134 -14.02 21.98 -17.70
N PRO A 135 -13.90 23.09 -18.44
CA PRO A 135 -15.07 23.81 -18.92
C PRO A 135 -15.91 22.90 -19.83
N ASN A 136 -17.24 23.02 -19.77
CA ASN A 136 -18.18 22.21 -20.55
C ASN A 136 -18.07 20.68 -20.34
N CYS A 137 -17.47 20.25 -19.24
CA CYS A 137 -17.35 18.84 -18.86
C CYS A 137 -18.09 18.57 -17.56
N SER A 138 -18.28 17.29 -17.24
CA SER A 138 -18.77 16.87 -15.92
C SER A 138 -17.82 17.32 -14.81
N SER A 139 -18.38 17.69 -13.66
CA SER A 139 -17.57 18.07 -12.51
C SER A 139 -16.99 16.82 -11.82
N LEU A 140 -15.69 16.83 -11.56
CA LEU A 140 -15.01 15.78 -10.78
C LEU A 140 -15.27 15.99 -9.28
N SER A 141 -16.54 15.93 -8.90
CA SER A 141 -16.99 16.05 -7.50
C SER A 141 -16.56 14.85 -6.66
N THR A 142 -16.59 14.99 -5.33
CA THR A 142 -16.29 13.89 -4.39
C THR A 142 -17.10 12.63 -4.72
N LYS A 143 -18.39 12.76 -5.06
CA LYS A 143 -19.23 11.61 -5.45
C LYS A 143 -18.73 10.88 -6.69
N VAL A 144 -18.24 11.63 -7.70
CA VAL A 144 -17.68 11.03 -8.93
C VAL A 144 -16.35 10.33 -8.62
N ILE A 145 -15.51 10.94 -7.78
CA ILE A 145 -14.24 10.33 -7.33
C ILE A 145 -14.50 9.04 -6.57
N ASP A 146 -15.41 9.06 -5.60
CA ASP A 146 -15.80 7.89 -4.81
C ASP A 146 -16.34 6.76 -5.71
N TYR A 147 -17.13 7.12 -6.72
CA TYR A 147 -17.61 6.17 -7.73
C TYR A 147 -16.46 5.51 -8.51
N LEU A 148 -15.52 6.30 -9.06
CA LEU A 148 -14.38 5.76 -9.81
C LEU A 148 -13.50 4.86 -8.95
N VAL A 149 -13.23 5.27 -7.71
CA VAL A 149 -12.47 4.49 -6.72
C VAL A 149 -13.21 3.20 -6.32
N LYS A 150 -14.55 3.25 -6.27
CA LYS A 150 -15.38 2.05 -6.05
C LYS A 150 -15.30 1.10 -7.24
N CYS A 151 -15.43 1.59 -8.47
CA CYS A 151 -15.27 0.76 -9.67
C CYS A 151 -13.89 0.10 -9.72
N PHE A 152 -12.83 0.84 -9.39
CA PHE A 152 -11.49 0.28 -9.24
C PHE A 152 -11.45 -0.86 -8.20
N SER A 153 -12.03 -0.63 -7.02
CA SER A 153 -12.08 -1.64 -5.96
C SER A 153 -12.84 -2.89 -6.41
N VAL A 154 -13.98 -2.74 -7.10
CA VAL A 154 -14.77 -3.87 -7.61
C VAL A 154 -13.99 -4.64 -8.69
N ALA A 155 -13.41 -3.94 -9.66
CA ALA A 155 -12.63 -4.54 -10.74
C ALA A 155 -11.45 -5.36 -10.20
N VAL A 156 -10.72 -4.86 -9.21
CA VAL A 156 -9.61 -5.60 -8.59
C VAL A 156 -10.13 -6.83 -7.84
N ASN A 157 -11.18 -6.68 -7.02
CA ASN A 157 -11.69 -7.79 -6.19
C ASN A 157 -12.35 -8.92 -7.00
N GLN A 158 -13.03 -8.60 -8.10
CA GLN A 158 -13.67 -9.61 -8.96
C GLN A 158 -12.66 -10.45 -9.76
N ASN A 159 -11.46 -9.92 -9.97
CA ASN A 159 -10.43 -10.55 -10.80
C ASN A 159 -9.20 -10.99 -9.98
N LYS A 160 -9.44 -11.45 -8.74
CA LYS A 160 -8.38 -11.94 -7.86
C LYS A 160 -7.64 -13.12 -8.52
N GLY A 161 -6.32 -13.01 -8.64
CA GLY A 161 -5.47 -14.03 -9.26
C GLY A 161 -5.50 -14.04 -10.79
N GLU A 162 -6.24 -13.14 -11.44
CA GLU A 162 -6.44 -13.12 -12.89
C GLU A 162 -5.98 -11.78 -13.51
N PRO A 163 -4.65 -11.58 -13.73
CA PRO A 163 -4.09 -10.31 -14.20
C PRO A 163 -4.71 -9.80 -15.50
N LYS A 164 -4.95 -10.67 -16.49
CA LYS A 164 -5.51 -10.30 -17.80
C LYS A 164 -6.95 -9.80 -17.68
N SER A 165 -7.79 -10.53 -16.94
CA SER A 165 -9.19 -10.14 -16.69
C SER A 165 -9.28 -8.86 -15.84
N MET A 166 -8.37 -8.70 -14.88
CA MET A 166 -8.21 -7.46 -14.11
C MET A 166 -7.85 -6.29 -15.03
N GLN A 167 -6.88 -6.47 -15.93
CA GLN A 167 -6.46 -5.44 -16.87
C GLN A 167 -7.63 -4.97 -17.76
N ALA A 168 -8.38 -5.92 -18.33
CA ALA A 168 -9.55 -5.62 -19.15
C ALA A 168 -10.62 -4.86 -18.34
N SER A 169 -10.91 -5.30 -17.11
CA SER A 169 -11.88 -4.65 -16.23
C SER A 169 -11.46 -3.22 -15.85
N LEU A 170 -10.17 -3.01 -15.55
CA LEU A 170 -9.63 -1.69 -15.21
C LEU A 170 -9.67 -0.72 -16.41
N LYS A 171 -9.35 -1.19 -17.63
CA LYS A 171 -9.45 -0.40 -18.88
C LYS A 171 -10.88 0.07 -19.14
N CYS A 172 -11.88 -0.70 -18.71
CA CYS A 172 -13.29 -0.36 -18.91
C CYS A 172 -13.83 0.70 -17.95
N ILE A 173 -13.15 1.03 -16.84
CA ILE A 173 -13.70 1.92 -15.80
C ILE A 173 -14.06 3.29 -16.36
N VAL A 174 -13.13 3.93 -17.08
CA VAL A 174 -13.34 5.27 -17.63
C VAL A 174 -14.38 5.22 -18.76
N PRO A 175 -14.26 4.37 -19.80
CA PRO A 175 -15.31 4.24 -20.82
C PRO A 175 -16.70 4.01 -20.23
N HIS A 176 -16.82 3.10 -19.27
CA HIS A 176 -18.07 2.77 -18.59
C HIS A 176 -18.68 3.99 -17.88
N ALA A 177 -17.87 4.85 -17.25
CA ALA A 177 -18.36 6.07 -16.60
C ALA A 177 -18.89 7.13 -17.58
N PHE A 178 -18.55 7.03 -18.87
CA PHE A 178 -18.99 7.91 -19.95
C PHE A 178 -20.05 7.23 -20.84
N GLY A 179 -20.73 6.20 -20.34
CA GLY A 179 -21.78 5.48 -21.08
C GLY A 179 -21.27 4.55 -22.20
N ILE A 180 -19.95 4.33 -22.30
CA ILE A 180 -19.35 3.44 -23.30
C ILE A 180 -19.19 2.05 -22.69
N HIS A 181 -20.11 1.16 -23.03
CA HIS A 181 -20.20 -0.18 -22.45
C HIS A 181 -19.68 -1.31 -23.35
N THR A 182 -19.03 -0.98 -24.48
CA THR A 182 -18.59 -1.94 -25.51
C THR A 182 -17.85 -3.14 -24.93
N ASP A 183 -16.79 -2.87 -24.18
CA ASP A 183 -15.82 -3.86 -23.68
C ASP A 183 -16.08 -4.30 -22.23
N CYS A 184 -17.19 -3.83 -21.64
CA CYS A 184 -17.55 -4.20 -20.28
C CYS A 184 -17.97 -5.67 -20.18
N SER A 185 -17.57 -6.34 -19.09
CA SER A 185 -18.10 -7.67 -18.76
C SER A 185 -19.56 -7.61 -18.30
N GLU A 186 -20.34 -8.63 -18.62
CA GLU A 186 -21.74 -8.76 -18.17
C GLU A 186 -21.85 -8.94 -16.65
N SER A 187 -20.82 -9.52 -16.02
CA SER A 187 -20.75 -9.75 -14.57
C SER A 187 -20.63 -8.45 -13.76
N TRP A 188 -20.16 -7.37 -14.38
CA TRP A 188 -19.94 -6.08 -13.74
C TRP A 188 -20.90 -5.00 -14.26
N CYS A 189 -21.13 -4.97 -15.57
CA CYS A 189 -21.90 -3.91 -16.22
C CYS A 189 -23.38 -4.29 -16.35
N ARG A 190 -24.20 -3.75 -15.44
CA ARG A 190 -25.65 -3.95 -15.47
C ARG A 190 -26.32 -3.42 -16.74
N TRP A 191 -25.70 -2.48 -17.45
CA TRP A 191 -26.21 -2.01 -18.74
C TRP A 191 -26.31 -3.15 -19.76
N LYS A 192 -25.38 -4.12 -19.73
CA LYS A 192 -25.46 -5.30 -20.61
C LYS A 192 -26.62 -6.24 -20.27
N GLN A 193 -27.14 -6.17 -19.05
CA GLN A 193 -28.25 -6.99 -18.57
C GLN A 193 -29.60 -6.33 -18.87
N ASP A 194 -29.71 -5.02 -18.65
CA ASP A 194 -30.92 -4.23 -18.92
C ASP A 194 -30.53 -2.82 -19.40
N PRO A 195 -30.30 -2.64 -20.71
CA PRO A 195 -29.93 -1.34 -21.27
C PRO A 195 -31.01 -0.26 -21.07
N ALA A 196 -32.29 -0.64 -21.04
CA ALA A 196 -33.41 0.30 -21.05
C ALA A 196 -33.63 0.97 -19.68
N MET A 197 -33.39 0.25 -18.59
CA MET A 197 -33.53 0.76 -17.23
C MET A 197 -32.19 1.19 -16.59
N TYR A 198 -31.08 1.00 -17.28
CA TYR A 198 -29.76 1.25 -16.70
C TYR A 198 -29.55 2.71 -16.31
N LYS A 199 -29.13 2.90 -15.06
CA LYS A 199 -28.63 4.16 -14.53
C LYS A 199 -27.45 3.88 -13.62
N HIS A 200 -26.48 4.79 -13.61
CA HIS A 200 -25.36 4.67 -12.69
C HIS A 200 -25.83 4.88 -11.25
N ALA A 201 -25.77 3.84 -10.41
CA ALA A 201 -26.27 3.90 -9.04
C ALA A 201 -25.54 4.94 -8.15
N TYR A 202 -24.29 5.27 -8.48
CA TYR A 202 -23.42 6.08 -7.62
C TYR A 202 -22.90 7.37 -8.29
N LEU A 203 -23.21 7.59 -9.57
CA LEU A 203 -22.92 8.87 -10.22
C LEU A 203 -24.02 9.90 -9.90
N PRO A 204 -23.69 11.20 -9.86
CA PRO A 204 -24.67 12.26 -9.68
C PRO A 204 -25.82 12.15 -10.69
N TYR A 205 -27.05 12.11 -10.18
CA TYR A 205 -28.28 12.00 -10.98
C TYR A 205 -28.37 10.74 -11.86
N GLY A 206 -27.50 9.75 -11.63
CA GLY A 206 -27.41 8.52 -12.41
C GLY A 206 -27.05 8.70 -13.88
N LYS A 207 -26.48 9.86 -14.24
CA LYS A 207 -26.09 10.21 -15.61
C LYS A 207 -24.63 9.88 -15.88
N ASP A 208 -24.34 9.63 -17.15
CA ASP A 208 -22.99 9.46 -17.66
C ASP A 208 -22.18 10.75 -17.50
N LEU A 209 -20.87 10.59 -17.36
CA LEU A 209 -19.94 11.70 -17.47
C LEU A 209 -19.82 12.15 -18.93
N HIS A 210 -19.55 13.44 -19.14
CA HIS A 210 -19.34 14.05 -20.45
C HIS A 210 -18.13 14.97 -20.47
N GLY A 211 -17.58 15.20 -21.66
CA GLY A 211 -16.43 16.07 -21.92
C GLY A 211 -15.15 15.31 -22.21
N GLU A 212 -14.61 15.48 -23.42
CA GLU A 212 -13.46 14.71 -23.91
C GLU A 212 -12.17 15.02 -23.12
N GLU A 213 -11.96 16.28 -22.72
CA GLU A 213 -10.79 16.65 -21.92
C GLU A 213 -10.75 15.95 -20.56
N LEU A 214 -11.91 15.78 -19.91
CA LEU A 214 -12.02 15.05 -18.66
C LEU A 214 -11.74 13.56 -18.89
N LYS A 215 -12.32 12.98 -19.93
CA LYS A 215 -12.13 11.57 -20.30
C LYS A 215 -10.65 11.26 -20.53
N LEU A 216 -9.95 12.10 -21.30
CA LEU A 216 -8.52 11.97 -21.55
C LEU A 216 -7.70 12.07 -20.26
N ALA A 217 -7.99 13.04 -19.39
CA ALA A 217 -7.28 13.20 -18.12
C ALA A 217 -7.50 12.02 -17.16
N LEU A 218 -8.71 11.45 -17.14
CA LEU A 218 -8.99 10.24 -16.36
C LEU A 218 -8.27 9.02 -16.94
N ASN A 219 -8.28 8.84 -18.27
CA ASN A 219 -7.53 7.77 -18.92
C ASN A 219 -6.03 7.85 -18.63
N ASP A 220 -5.44 9.04 -18.64
CA ASP A 220 -4.03 9.24 -18.27
C ASP A 220 -3.73 8.75 -16.83
N ILE A 221 -4.60 9.08 -15.87
CA ILE A 221 -4.48 8.57 -14.50
C ILE A 221 -4.63 7.04 -14.46
N PHE A 222 -5.67 6.51 -15.10
CA PHE A 222 -5.99 5.08 -15.05
C PHE A 222 -4.96 4.20 -15.80
N SER A 223 -4.27 4.75 -16.79
CA SER A 223 -3.26 4.06 -17.61
C SER A 223 -2.19 3.34 -16.78
N GLN A 224 -1.80 3.95 -15.67
CA GLN A 224 -0.75 3.45 -14.79
C GLN A 224 -1.19 2.22 -14.00
N TYR A 225 -2.50 2.05 -13.79
CA TYR A 225 -3.05 0.97 -12.97
C TYR A 225 -3.34 -0.30 -13.77
N HIS A 226 -3.36 -0.23 -15.10
CA HIS A 226 -3.62 -1.36 -15.98
C HIS A 226 -2.43 -1.69 -16.91
N SER A 227 -1.21 -1.29 -16.55
CA SER A 227 0.00 -1.81 -17.18
C SER A 227 0.23 -3.27 -16.77
N ASP A 228 0.88 -4.07 -17.63
CA ASP A 228 1.09 -5.51 -17.38
C ASP A 228 1.79 -5.77 -16.04
N ASN A 229 2.89 -5.06 -15.77
CA ASN A 229 3.62 -5.16 -14.51
C ASN A 229 2.76 -4.78 -13.29
N MET A 230 1.88 -3.79 -13.42
CA MET A 230 1.03 -3.35 -12.31
C MET A 230 -0.07 -4.36 -12.00
N VAL A 231 -0.71 -4.95 -13.02
CA VAL A 231 -1.78 -5.94 -12.80
C VAL A 231 -1.24 -7.24 -12.23
N GLU A 232 -0.04 -7.67 -12.63
CA GLU A 232 0.64 -8.83 -12.03
C GLU A 232 0.88 -8.61 -10.53
N LYS A 233 1.36 -7.42 -10.14
CA LYS A 233 1.59 -7.07 -8.74
C LYS A 233 0.30 -6.87 -7.93
N LEU A 234 -0.82 -6.52 -8.58
CA LEU A 234 -2.12 -6.29 -7.94
C LEU A 234 -2.99 -7.55 -7.84
N ALA A 235 -2.84 -8.50 -8.77
CA ALA A 235 -3.65 -9.72 -8.86
C ALA A 235 -3.74 -10.53 -7.55
N PRO A 236 -2.68 -10.63 -6.72
CA PRO A 236 -2.76 -11.31 -5.43
C PRO A 236 -3.71 -10.64 -4.41
N ILE A 237 -4.06 -9.37 -4.61
CA ILE A 237 -4.85 -8.52 -3.69
C ILE A 237 -4.21 -8.48 -2.31
N ALA A 238 -2.90 -8.31 -2.29
CA ALA A 238 -2.14 -8.26 -1.06
C ALA A 238 -2.30 -6.88 -0.37
N ASN A 239 -2.23 -6.87 0.96
CA ASN A 239 -2.25 -5.64 1.75
C ASN A 239 -1.43 -5.81 3.05
N SER A 240 -0.85 -4.72 3.53
CA SER A 240 -0.03 -4.70 4.74
C SER A 240 -0.85 -4.42 6.02
N GLN A 241 -2.18 -4.24 5.92
CA GLN A 241 -3.03 -3.74 7.00
C GLN A 241 -2.95 -4.56 8.29
N ARG A 242 -2.81 -5.88 8.19
CA ARG A 242 -2.63 -6.76 9.37
C ARG A 242 -1.33 -6.45 10.11
N ASN A 243 -0.26 -6.17 9.37
CA ASN A 243 1.02 -5.77 9.95
C ASN A 243 0.92 -4.38 10.59
N GLU A 244 0.25 -3.43 9.94
CA GLU A 244 -0.03 -2.11 10.53
C GLU A 244 -0.85 -2.24 11.84
N SER A 245 -1.88 -3.08 11.84
CA SER A 245 -2.71 -3.33 13.02
C SER A 245 -1.89 -3.93 14.17
N PHE A 246 -1.08 -4.95 13.88
CA PHE A 246 -0.17 -5.54 14.87
C PHE A 246 0.78 -4.50 15.45
N ASN A 247 1.44 -3.72 14.59
CA ASN A 247 2.36 -2.66 15.02
C ASN A 247 1.65 -1.63 15.92
N SER A 248 0.38 -1.31 15.63
CA SER A 248 -0.44 -0.41 16.44
C SER A 248 -0.74 -0.99 17.82
N THR A 249 -1.07 -2.28 17.91
CA THR A 249 -1.33 -2.98 19.17
C THR A 249 -0.08 -3.06 20.05
N VAL A 250 1.08 -3.38 19.47
CA VAL A 250 2.35 -3.43 20.20
C VAL A 250 2.72 -2.07 20.79
N ASN A 251 2.45 -0.99 20.06
CA ASN A 251 2.65 0.36 20.56
C ASN A 251 1.75 0.65 21.78
N TRP A 252 0.47 0.30 21.70
CA TRP A 252 -0.51 0.50 22.79
C TRP A 252 -0.15 -0.23 24.08
N LEU A 253 0.22 -1.51 24.00
CA LEU A 253 0.55 -2.32 25.19
C LEU A 253 1.70 -1.73 25.99
N LYS A 254 2.67 -1.10 25.30
CA LYS A 254 3.82 -0.49 25.95
C LYS A 254 3.45 0.82 26.66
N GLU A 255 2.56 1.62 26.07
CA GLU A 255 2.05 2.85 26.69
C GLU A 255 1.24 2.59 27.97
N SER A 256 0.64 1.41 28.12
CA SER A 256 -0.07 1.04 29.36
C SER A 256 0.83 0.59 30.51
N GLN A 257 2.13 0.41 30.25
CA GLN A 257 3.12 -0.05 31.22
C GLN A 257 4.08 1.06 31.70
N ASP A 258 4.03 2.24 31.07
CA ASP A 258 4.77 3.46 31.45
C ASP A 258 3.85 4.45 32.19
#